data_AF-A0AA42YD35-F1
#
_entry.id   AF-A0AA42YD35-F1
#
_cell.length_a   1.000
_cell.length_b   1.000
_cell.length_c   1.000
_cell.angle_alpha   90.00
_cell.angle_beta   90.00
_cell.angle_gamma   90.00
#
_symmetry.space_group_name_H-M   'P 1'
#
loop_
_entity.id
_entity.type
_entity.pdbx_description
1 polymer ?
#
loop_
_entity_poly.entity_id
_entity_poly.type
_entity_poly.pdbx_seq_one_letter_code
_entity_poly.pdbx_strand_id
1 'polypeptide(L)'
;MDAVRGVFLVLLMLAVGYLAYVSWGKVEERYARGKYQRVMLEARSLQRSLRGTQGLSDFADEYNTARESLQTAEGFGAEGRWEPALRSAERGRSLLASVLAHLQRAETSGQAQFISVSSGVEFRRGERGDWQRAFSRGVLYAGDYVKTESGGSAEIMGIDGTVYTVRSETVILIGRTTGLEGKSTQRSISLTHGWVSLSTARTTSTVATPEAKAEVNEGSSALVAYDGTRRVGRFATYSGTMDVASSTGQRRNLRQLEQVVQTGRALSEKRRLPAAPLPVDPGENLELSMDDHDRVVLSWQPVPGAKRYALQVGRNRLFVRNIIDVEDRSSTRATLGLRGDGLFLWRVAAISDGGVMGPWSTARRFRVTRPAAEVEDEPIPTAGDEAAG
;
A
#
# COMPACT_ATOMS: atom_id res chain seq x y z
N MET A 1 22.29 87.73 -30.99
CA MET A 1 21.22 86.73 -31.27
C MET A 1 21.62 85.32 -30.83
N ASP A 2 22.87 85.07 -30.45
CA ASP A 2 23.38 83.71 -30.19
C ASP A 2 23.01 83.13 -28.82
N ALA A 3 22.84 83.96 -27.79
CA ALA A 3 22.41 83.50 -26.47
C ALA A 3 20.98 82.89 -26.48
N VAL A 4 20.09 83.43 -27.30
CA VAL A 4 18.69 82.94 -27.42
C VAL A 4 18.64 81.59 -28.14
N ARG A 5 19.51 81.36 -29.12
CA ARG A 5 19.63 80.07 -29.82
C ARG A 5 20.18 78.96 -28.92
N GLY A 6 21.12 79.28 -28.04
CA GLY A 6 21.67 78.33 -27.06
C GLY A 6 20.63 77.84 -26.07
N VAL A 7 19.82 78.75 -25.50
CA VAL A 7 18.73 78.41 -24.56
C VAL A 7 17.65 77.56 -25.23
N PHE A 8 17.31 77.85 -26.49
CA PHE A 8 16.33 77.07 -27.24
C PHE A 8 16.77 75.61 -27.46
N LEU A 9 18.05 75.36 -27.76
CA LEU A 9 18.60 74.01 -27.94
C LEU A 9 18.59 73.18 -26.65
N VAL A 10 18.88 73.81 -25.50
CA VAL A 10 18.81 73.12 -24.20
C VAL A 10 17.37 72.76 -23.85
N LEU A 11 16.42 73.66 -24.06
CA LEU A 11 15.00 73.39 -23.84
C LEU A 11 14.47 72.28 -24.78
N LEU A 12 14.94 72.24 -26.03
CA LEU A 12 14.60 71.18 -26.98
C LEU A 12 15.12 69.82 -26.51
N MET A 13 16.37 69.73 -26.03
CA MET A 13 16.93 68.49 -25.51
C MET A 13 16.21 68.00 -24.25
N LEU A 14 15.83 68.92 -23.34
CA LEU A 14 15.02 68.58 -22.16
C LEU A 14 13.63 68.08 -22.57
N ALA A 15 13.00 68.70 -23.57
CA ALA A 15 11.70 68.27 -24.08
C ALA A 15 11.76 66.89 -24.75
N VAL A 16 12.81 66.62 -25.55
CA VAL A 16 13.05 65.31 -26.17
C VAL A 16 13.36 64.25 -25.11
N GLY A 17 14.19 64.57 -24.11
CA GLY A 17 14.47 63.68 -22.97
C GLY A 17 13.21 63.35 -22.17
N TYR A 18 12.35 64.33 -21.93
CA TYR A 18 11.06 64.14 -21.27
C TYR A 18 10.10 63.28 -22.10
N LEU A 19 10.00 63.52 -23.41
CA LEU A 19 9.19 62.69 -24.32
C LEU A 19 9.71 61.26 -24.42
N ALA A 20 11.03 61.07 -24.44
CA ALA A 20 11.66 59.76 -24.39
C ALA A 20 11.34 59.03 -23.08
N TYR A 21 11.44 59.72 -21.93
CA TYR A 21 11.07 59.18 -20.62
C TYR A 21 9.58 58.77 -20.54
N VAL A 22 8.67 59.64 -20.99
CA VAL A 22 7.23 59.37 -20.99
C VAL A 22 6.85 58.24 -21.97
N SER A 23 7.49 58.17 -23.13
CA SER A 23 7.24 57.11 -24.11
C SER A 23 7.78 55.75 -23.63
N TRP A 24 8.91 55.73 -22.94
CA TRP A 24 9.46 54.52 -22.30
C TRP A 24 8.49 53.97 -21.25
N GLY A 25 7.96 54.82 -20.36
CA GLY A 25 6.97 54.41 -19.36
C GLY A 25 5.71 53.79 -19.97
N LYS A 26 5.22 54.32 -21.10
CA LYS A 26 4.05 53.77 -21.83
C LYS A 26 4.33 52.43 -22.54
N VAL A 27 5.58 52.13 -22.87
CA VAL A 27 5.95 50.83 -23.46
C VAL A 27 6.04 49.77 -22.37
N GLU A 28 6.65 50.12 -21.24
CA GLU A 28 6.79 49.25 -20.07
C GLU A 28 5.42 48.88 -19.49
N GLU A 29 4.50 49.85 -19.44
CA GLU A 29 3.11 49.64 -19.01
C GLU A 29 2.36 48.64 -19.91
N ARG A 30 2.50 48.78 -21.24
CA ARG A 30 1.88 47.86 -22.21
C ARG A 30 2.45 46.44 -22.10
N TYR A 31 3.76 46.33 -21.87
CA TYR A 31 4.42 45.05 -21.67
C TYR A 31 3.94 44.35 -20.39
N ALA A 32 3.91 45.08 -19.27
CA ALA A 32 3.44 44.56 -17.98
C ALA A 32 1.98 44.12 -18.05
N ARG A 33 1.10 44.90 -18.69
CA ARG A 33 -0.32 44.55 -18.91
C ARG A 33 -0.48 43.26 -19.70
N GLY A 34 0.23 43.12 -20.82
CA GLY A 34 0.15 41.91 -21.65
C GLY A 34 0.68 40.66 -20.94
N LYS A 35 1.73 40.79 -20.13
CA LYS A 35 2.26 39.69 -19.31
C LYS A 35 1.29 39.31 -18.19
N TYR A 36 0.74 40.29 -17.49
CA TYR A 36 -0.27 40.08 -16.44
C TYR A 36 -1.47 39.29 -16.96
N GLN A 37 -2.02 39.66 -18.12
CA GLN A 37 -3.16 38.95 -18.71
C GLN A 37 -2.86 37.46 -18.98
N ARG A 38 -1.67 37.13 -19.51
CA ARG A 38 -1.25 35.73 -19.72
C ARG A 38 -1.13 34.96 -18.42
N VAL A 39 -0.46 35.54 -17.42
CA VAL A 39 -0.27 34.91 -16.10
C VAL A 39 -1.62 34.65 -15.41
N MET A 40 -2.58 35.57 -15.52
CA MET A 40 -3.93 35.40 -14.97
C MET A 40 -4.70 34.27 -15.67
N LEU A 41 -4.56 34.13 -16.99
CA LEU A 41 -5.17 33.02 -17.73
C LEU A 41 -4.59 31.66 -17.30
N GLU A 42 -3.27 31.57 -17.14
CA GLU A 42 -2.59 30.38 -16.60
C GLU A 42 -3.03 30.07 -15.17
N ALA A 43 -3.13 31.09 -14.30
CA ALA A 43 -3.58 30.88 -12.93
C ALA A 43 -5.03 30.33 -12.88
N ARG A 44 -5.92 30.85 -13.74
CA ARG A 44 -7.31 30.37 -13.85
C ARG A 44 -7.40 28.97 -14.44
N SER A 45 -6.51 28.58 -15.36
CA SER A 45 -6.47 27.19 -15.84
C SER A 45 -6.02 26.24 -14.73
N LEU A 46 -4.98 26.59 -13.97
CA LEU A 46 -4.52 25.82 -12.81
C LEU A 46 -5.61 25.68 -11.74
N GLN A 47 -6.33 26.75 -11.41
CA GLN A 47 -7.46 26.67 -10.47
C GLN A 47 -8.57 25.71 -10.92
N ARG A 48 -8.85 25.67 -12.24
CA ARG A 48 -9.82 24.71 -12.80
C ARG A 48 -9.30 23.28 -12.72
N SER A 49 -8.03 23.05 -13.05
CA SER A 49 -7.41 21.72 -12.96
C SER A 49 -7.39 21.17 -11.53
N LEU A 50 -7.22 22.05 -10.53
CA LEU A 50 -7.23 21.67 -9.12
C LEU A 50 -8.65 21.39 -8.58
N ARG A 51 -9.70 21.98 -9.17
CA ARG A 51 -11.09 21.72 -8.77
C ARG A 51 -11.48 20.28 -9.12
N GLY A 52 -11.50 19.42 -8.11
CA GLY A 52 -11.87 18.01 -8.23
C GLY A 52 -10.71 17.03 -8.11
N THR A 53 -9.48 17.52 -7.94
CA THR A 53 -8.33 16.66 -7.62
C THR A 53 -8.44 16.15 -6.17
N GLN A 54 -8.33 14.83 -5.98
CA GLN A 54 -8.28 14.25 -4.63
C GLN A 54 -7.01 14.72 -3.91
N GLY A 55 -7.13 15.06 -2.62
CA GLY A 55 -6.01 15.53 -1.79
C GLY A 55 -5.76 17.05 -1.82
N LEU A 56 -6.57 17.83 -2.55
CA LEU A 56 -6.45 19.31 -2.52
C LEU A 56 -6.64 19.90 -1.11
N SER A 57 -7.43 19.25 -0.25
CA SER A 57 -7.64 19.64 1.14
C SER A 57 -6.35 19.72 1.95
N ASP A 58 -5.33 18.95 1.57
CA ASP A 58 -4.05 18.89 2.27
C ASP A 58 -3.17 20.12 1.98
N PHE A 59 -3.54 20.92 0.98
CA PHE A 59 -2.88 22.17 0.57
C PHE A 59 -3.83 23.37 0.70
N ALA A 60 -4.75 23.33 1.66
CA ALA A 60 -5.76 24.37 1.83
C ALA A 60 -5.13 25.76 2.06
N ASP A 61 -4.05 25.82 2.85
CA ASP A 61 -3.37 27.07 3.18
C ASP A 61 -2.64 27.67 1.97
N GLU A 62 -1.90 26.86 1.22
CA GLU A 62 -1.23 27.29 -0.01
C GLU A 62 -2.24 27.69 -1.09
N TYR A 63 -3.34 26.95 -1.21
CA TYR A 63 -4.42 27.26 -2.14
C TYR A 63 -5.12 28.57 -1.78
N ASN A 64 -5.39 28.81 -0.50
CA ASN A 64 -5.98 30.06 -0.01
C ASN A 64 -5.02 31.24 -0.21
N THR A 65 -3.75 31.07 0.12
CA THR A 65 -2.69 32.08 -0.11
C THR A 65 -2.57 32.44 -1.60
N ALA A 66 -2.67 31.44 -2.47
CA ALA A 66 -2.66 31.65 -3.91
C ALA A 66 -3.90 32.45 -4.36
N ARG A 67 -5.08 32.14 -3.82
CA ARG A 67 -6.33 32.87 -4.11
C ARG A 67 -6.26 34.33 -3.68
N GLU A 68 -5.76 34.60 -2.47
CA GLU A 68 -5.58 35.96 -1.96
C GLU A 68 -4.59 36.75 -2.82
N SER A 69 -3.49 36.11 -3.24
CA SER A 69 -2.50 36.72 -4.15
C SER A 69 -3.12 37.09 -5.50
N LEU A 70 -3.99 36.24 -6.06
CA LEU A 70 -4.70 36.51 -7.30
C LEU A 70 -5.76 37.61 -7.15
N GLN A 71 -6.50 37.64 -6.03
CA GLN A 71 -7.45 38.71 -5.75
C GLN A 71 -6.75 40.06 -5.60
N THR A 72 -5.60 40.09 -4.93
CA THR A 72 -4.74 41.28 -4.83
C THR A 72 -4.25 41.72 -6.21
N ALA A 73 -3.90 40.77 -7.08
CA ALA A 73 -3.50 41.05 -8.46
C ALA A 73 -4.64 41.69 -9.27
N GLU A 74 -5.87 41.20 -9.12
CA GLU A 74 -7.05 41.78 -9.76
C GLU A 74 -7.33 43.22 -9.28
N GLY A 75 -7.15 43.48 -7.98
CA GLY A 75 -7.25 44.83 -7.40
C GLY A 75 -6.27 45.81 -8.03
N PHE A 76 -4.97 45.48 -8.05
CA PHE A 76 -3.97 46.32 -8.71
C PHE A 76 -4.21 46.46 -10.22
N GLY A 77 -4.70 45.41 -10.87
CA GLY A 77 -5.07 45.47 -12.30
C GLY A 77 -6.23 46.42 -12.57
N ALA A 78 -7.22 46.50 -11.67
CA ALA A 78 -8.34 47.44 -11.77
C ALA A 78 -7.89 48.90 -11.57
N GLU A 79 -6.88 49.12 -10.72
CA GLU A 79 -6.25 50.43 -10.49
C GLU A 79 -5.28 50.86 -11.61
N GLY A 80 -5.04 50.01 -12.62
CA GLY A 80 -4.04 50.27 -13.68
C GLY A 80 -2.59 50.10 -13.21
N ARG A 81 -2.35 49.51 -12.04
CA ARG A 81 -1.02 49.27 -11.47
C ARG A 81 -0.47 47.91 -11.91
N TRP A 82 -0.04 47.83 -13.16
CA TRP A 82 0.29 46.54 -13.80
C TRP A 82 1.50 45.82 -13.22
N GLU A 83 2.51 46.52 -12.72
CA GLU A 83 3.73 45.90 -12.18
C GLU A 83 3.49 45.21 -10.82
N PRO A 84 2.82 45.85 -9.83
CA PRO A 84 2.30 45.17 -8.64
C PRO A 84 1.28 44.06 -8.94
N ALA A 85 0.41 44.25 -9.95
CA ALA A 85 -0.55 43.24 -10.38
C ALA A 85 0.17 41.98 -10.90
N LEU A 86 1.17 42.16 -11.77
CA LEU A 86 1.95 41.06 -12.33
C LEU A 86 2.68 40.27 -11.23
N ARG A 87 3.37 40.94 -10.30
CA ARG A 87 4.07 40.26 -9.19
C ARG A 87 3.12 39.40 -8.35
N SER A 88 1.95 39.96 -8.02
CA SER A 88 0.94 39.26 -7.23
C SER A 88 0.35 38.07 -7.99
N ALA A 89 0.11 38.24 -9.30
CA ALA A 89 -0.35 37.17 -10.18
C ALA A 89 0.68 36.04 -10.32
N GLU A 90 1.96 36.36 -10.49
CA GLU A 90 3.04 35.38 -10.61
C GLU A 90 3.18 34.54 -9.33
N ARG A 91 3.08 35.17 -8.16
CA ARG A 91 3.07 34.47 -6.85
C ARG A 91 1.89 33.51 -6.73
N GLY A 92 0.68 33.98 -7.05
CA GLY A 92 -0.52 33.14 -7.01
C GLY A 92 -0.42 31.95 -7.97
N ARG A 93 0.03 32.21 -9.20
CA ARG A 93 0.24 31.16 -10.20
C ARG A 93 1.31 30.15 -9.79
N SER A 94 2.44 30.58 -9.23
CA SER A 94 3.51 29.68 -8.80
C SER A 94 3.08 28.75 -7.67
N LEU A 95 2.27 29.25 -6.73
CA LEU A 95 1.71 28.44 -5.65
C LEU A 95 0.71 27.40 -6.20
N LEU A 96 -0.17 27.78 -7.13
CA LEU A 96 -1.08 26.82 -7.75
C LEU A 96 -0.32 25.74 -8.55
N ALA A 97 0.74 26.13 -9.25
CA ALA A 97 1.57 25.20 -10.01
C ALA A 97 2.35 24.24 -9.11
N SER A 98 2.87 24.70 -7.97
CA SER A 98 3.55 23.83 -7.01
C SER A 98 2.57 22.83 -6.40
N VAL A 99 1.39 23.28 -5.96
CA VAL A 99 0.33 22.40 -5.43
C VAL A 99 -0.05 21.33 -6.45
N LEU A 100 -0.31 21.71 -7.71
CA LEU A 100 -0.63 20.74 -8.76
C LEU A 100 0.51 19.74 -9.00
N ALA A 101 1.76 20.21 -9.06
CA ALA A 101 2.91 19.34 -9.26
C ALA A 101 3.15 18.39 -8.08
N HIS A 102 2.81 18.80 -6.86
CA HIS A 102 2.85 17.94 -5.67
C HIS A 102 1.74 16.90 -5.70
N LEU A 103 0.52 17.28 -6.06
CA LEU A 103 -0.60 16.35 -6.22
C LEU A 103 -0.30 15.30 -7.31
N GLN A 104 0.22 15.71 -8.47
CA GLN A 104 0.63 14.81 -9.55
C GLN A 104 1.80 13.90 -9.15
N ARG A 105 2.81 14.40 -8.41
CA ARG A 105 3.89 13.56 -7.89
C ARG A 105 3.41 12.56 -6.84
N ALA A 106 2.46 12.96 -6.01
CA ALA A 106 1.86 12.09 -5.02
C ALA A 106 0.95 11.02 -5.65
N GLU A 107 0.33 11.30 -6.81
CA GLU A 107 -0.37 10.30 -7.63
C GLU A 107 0.60 9.34 -8.32
N THR A 108 1.74 9.82 -8.82
CA THR A 108 2.71 9.02 -9.61
C THR A 108 3.71 8.23 -8.76
N SER A 109 3.93 8.59 -7.50
CA SER A 109 4.75 7.80 -6.57
C SER A 109 3.95 6.57 -6.12
N GLY A 110 4.20 5.41 -6.73
CA GLY A 110 3.59 4.14 -6.35
C GLY A 110 3.55 3.98 -4.84
N GLN A 111 2.37 3.72 -4.27
CA GLN A 111 2.19 3.70 -2.82
C GLN A 111 2.49 2.33 -2.23
N ALA A 112 2.26 1.32 -3.06
CA ALA A 112 2.50 -0.04 -2.74
C ALA A 112 2.89 -0.80 -4.01
N GLN A 113 3.47 -1.98 -3.83
CA GLN A 113 3.88 -2.85 -4.92
C GLN A 113 3.57 -4.29 -4.55
N PHE A 114 3.06 -5.06 -5.50
CA PHE A 114 2.97 -6.51 -5.32
C PHE A 114 4.37 -7.12 -5.18
N ILE A 115 4.61 -7.87 -4.11
CA ILE A 115 5.82 -8.70 -3.95
C ILE A 115 5.58 -10.04 -4.62
N SER A 116 4.48 -10.70 -4.25
CA SER A 116 4.11 -12.03 -4.70
C SER A 116 2.60 -12.08 -4.93
N VAL A 117 2.21 -12.82 -5.96
CA VAL A 117 0.82 -12.93 -6.41
C VAL A 117 0.54 -14.38 -6.79
N SER A 118 -0.48 -14.99 -6.18
CA SER A 118 -0.97 -16.31 -6.60
C SER A 118 -1.99 -16.22 -7.73
N SER A 119 -2.50 -17.36 -8.22
CA SER A 119 -3.66 -17.39 -9.12
C SER A 119 -4.86 -16.70 -8.49
N GLY A 120 -5.73 -16.04 -9.27
CA GLY A 120 -7.00 -15.48 -8.78
C GLY A 120 -6.84 -14.18 -8.00
N VAL A 121 -5.83 -13.38 -8.32
CA VAL A 121 -5.68 -12.02 -7.80
C VAL A 121 -5.86 -11.03 -8.95
N GLU A 122 -6.72 -10.07 -8.74
CA GLU A 122 -7.02 -9.00 -9.68
C GLU A 122 -6.88 -7.64 -8.99
N PHE A 123 -6.57 -6.62 -9.75
CA PHE A 123 -6.59 -5.24 -9.30
C PHE A 123 -7.34 -4.35 -10.29
N ARG A 124 -7.84 -3.23 -9.81
CA ARG A 124 -8.58 -2.25 -10.62
C ARG A 124 -8.09 -0.85 -10.27
N ARG A 125 -7.85 -0.04 -11.31
CA ARG A 125 -7.45 1.36 -11.17
C ARG A 125 -8.65 2.23 -10.83
N GLY A 126 -8.67 2.80 -9.63
CA GLY A 126 -9.79 3.60 -9.16
C GLY A 126 -11.13 2.82 -9.11
N GLU A 127 -12.23 3.56 -9.02
CA GLU A 127 -13.57 2.97 -8.94
C GLU A 127 -14.14 2.54 -10.30
N ARG A 128 -13.76 3.23 -11.39
CA ARG A 128 -14.33 3.05 -12.74
C ARG A 128 -13.43 2.31 -13.71
N GLY A 129 -12.23 1.89 -13.29
CA GLY A 129 -11.34 1.10 -14.15
C GLY A 129 -11.88 -0.32 -14.37
N ASP A 130 -11.27 -1.04 -15.31
CA ASP A 130 -11.52 -2.46 -15.49
C ASP A 130 -10.66 -3.30 -14.53
N TRP A 131 -11.19 -4.46 -14.14
CA TRP A 131 -10.41 -5.46 -13.40
C TRP A 131 -9.35 -6.08 -14.31
N GLN A 132 -8.12 -6.09 -13.81
CA GLN A 132 -6.96 -6.63 -14.49
C GLN A 132 -6.29 -7.67 -13.61
N ARG A 133 -5.73 -8.72 -14.22
CA ARG A 133 -4.97 -9.72 -13.48
C ARG A 133 -3.75 -9.07 -12.82
N ALA A 134 -3.58 -9.31 -11.53
CA ALA A 134 -2.40 -8.84 -10.80
C ALA A 134 -1.17 -9.67 -11.16
N PHE A 135 -0.01 -9.04 -11.07
CA PHE A 135 1.28 -9.64 -11.38
C PHE A 135 2.33 -9.15 -10.39
N SER A 136 3.34 -9.99 -10.13
CA SER A 136 4.45 -9.64 -9.25
C SER A 136 5.15 -8.37 -9.72
N ARG A 137 5.56 -7.53 -8.76
CA ARG A 137 6.15 -6.20 -8.98
C ARG A 137 5.21 -5.16 -9.61
N GLY A 138 3.93 -5.47 -9.82
CA GLY A 138 2.92 -4.50 -10.23
C GLY A 138 2.77 -3.39 -9.17
N VAL A 139 2.77 -2.14 -9.61
CA VAL A 139 2.65 -0.96 -8.74
C VAL A 139 1.18 -0.63 -8.50
N LEU A 140 0.84 -0.29 -7.26
CA LEU A 140 -0.47 0.12 -6.79
C LEU A 140 -0.45 1.59 -6.32
N TYR A 141 -1.54 2.30 -6.61
CA TYR A 141 -1.75 3.70 -6.26
C TYR A 141 -2.93 3.85 -5.30
N ALA A 142 -3.03 5.01 -4.64
CA ALA A 142 -4.23 5.36 -3.89
C ALA A 142 -5.46 5.31 -4.81
N GLY A 143 -6.55 4.74 -4.31
CA GLY A 143 -7.78 4.53 -5.07
C GLY A 143 -7.86 3.16 -5.75
N ASP A 144 -6.76 2.41 -5.82
CA ASP A 144 -6.76 1.09 -6.45
C ASP A 144 -7.43 0.04 -5.56
N TYR A 145 -8.22 -0.82 -6.19
CA TYR A 145 -8.80 -1.98 -5.55
C TYR A 145 -7.96 -3.21 -5.84
N VAL A 146 -7.82 -4.09 -4.84
CA VAL A 146 -7.26 -5.43 -5.02
C VAL A 146 -8.27 -6.44 -4.53
N LYS A 147 -8.55 -7.44 -5.34
CA LYS A 147 -9.49 -8.54 -5.06
C LYS A 147 -8.74 -9.87 -5.18
N THR A 148 -8.94 -10.73 -4.20
CA THR A 148 -8.47 -12.12 -4.22
C THR A 148 -9.68 -13.06 -4.23
N GLU A 149 -9.67 -14.04 -5.12
CA GLU A 149 -10.73 -15.04 -5.25
C GLU A 149 -10.45 -16.25 -4.36
N SER A 150 -11.24 -17.32 -4.51
CA SER A 150 -10.99 -18.60 -3.84
C SER A 150 -9.64 -19.16 -4.28
N GLY A 151 -8.73 -19.33 -3.32
CA GLY A 151 -7.33 -19.67 -3.61
C GLY A 151 -6.51 -18.54 -4.24
N GLY A 152 -6.92 -17.29 -4.08
CA GLY A 152 -6.10 -16.10 -4.34
C GLY A 152 -5.38 -15.62 -3.08
N SER A 153 -4.14 -15.15 -3.20
CA SER A 153 -3.44 -14.46 -2.13
C SER A 153 -2.34 -13.59 -2.75
N ALA A 154 -2.08 -12.44 -2.13
CA ALA A 154 -1.06 -11.53 -2.55
C ALA A 154 -0.29 -10.97 -1.37
N GLU A 155 1.00 -10.77 -1.54
CA GLU A 155 1.80 -9.93 -0.66
C GLU A 155 2.05 -8.60 -1.34
N ILE A 156 1.82 -7.52 -0.58
CA ILE A 156 1.92 -6.15 -1.04
C ILE A 156 2.89 -5.43 -0.09
N MET A 157 3.93 -4.81 -0.64
CA MET A 157 4.85 -3.94 0.09
C MET A 157 4.41 -2.50 -0.05
N GLY A 158 4.11 -1.82 1.05
CA GLY A 158 4.03 -0.37 1.08
C GLY A 158 5.42 0.26 0.94
N ILE A 159 5.51 1.47 0.41
CA ILE A 159 6.80 2.19 0.30
C ILE A 159 7.46 2.53 1.65
N ASP A 160 6.74 2.40 2.77
CA ASP A 160 7.30 2.49 4.13
C ASP A 160 7.97 1.18 4.60
N GLY A 161 7.87 0.12 3.82
CA GLY A 161 8.34 -1.22 4.18
C GLY A 161 7.30 -2.04 4.95
N THR A 162 6.08 -1.52 5.17
CA THR A 162 4.99 -2.34 5.71
C THR A 162 4.62 -3.41 4.70
N VAL A 163 4.56 -4.66 5.15
CA VAL A 163 4.14 -5.79 4.31
C VAL A 163 2.72 -6.17 4.68
N TYR A 164 1.86 -6.23 3.68
CA TYR A 164 0.48 -6.68 3.80
C TYR A 164 0.32 -8.02 3.08
N THR A 165 -0.21 -9.00 3.78
CA THR A 165 -0.59 -10.30 3.21
C THR A 165 -2.11 -10.36 3.11
N VAL A 166 -2.62 -10.30 1.89
CA VAL A 166 -4.03 -10.38 1.54
C VAL A 166 -4.36 -11.85 1.30
N ARG A 167 -5.26 -12.43 2.11
CA ARG A 167 -5.68 -13.83 1.98
C ARG A 167 -6.72 -13.98 0.86
N SER A 168 -7.20 -15.19 0.64
CA SER A 168 -8.29 -15.48 -0.30
C SER A 168 -9.59 -14.79 0.11
N GLU A 169 -10.46 -14.57 -0.87
CA GLU A 169 -11.79 -14.00 -0.66
C GLU A 169 -11.73 -12.66 0.08
N THR A 170 -10.83 -11.79 -0.38
CA THR A 170 -10.54 -10.51 0.26
C THR A 170 -10.57 -9.40 -0.76
N VAL A 171 -11.24 -8.30 -0.41
CA VAL A 171 -11.23 -7.07 -1.19
C VAL A 171 -10.71 -5.94 -0.33
N ILE A 172 -9.67 -5.28 -0.83
CA ILE A 172 -9.07 -4.12 -0.22
C ILE A 172 -9.04 -2.93 -1.18
N LEU A 173 -9.05 -1.73 -0.61
CA LEU A 173 -8.80 -0.47 -1.29
C LEU A 173 -7.52 0.14 -0.71
N ILE A 174 -6.60 0.50 -1.60
CA ILE A 174 -5.38 1.22 -1.25
C ILE A 174 -5.72 2.69 -1.04
N GLY A 175 -5.36 3.25 0.11
CA GLY A 175 -5.68 4.63 0.47
C GLY A 175 -4.56 5.36 1.20
N ARG A 176 -4.82 6.64 1.46
CA ARG A 176 -4.02 7.51 2.32
C ARG A 176 -4.93 8.01 3.45
N THR A 177 -4.40 8.08 4.66
CA THR A 177 -5.00 8.88 5.73
C THR A 177 -4.01 9.99 6.08
N THR A 178 -4.46 11.23 6.05
CA THR A 178 -3.70 12.34 6.63
C THR A 178 -3.77 12.22 8.16
N GLY A 179 -2.60 12.24 8.80
CA GLY A 179 -2.48 12.36 10.25
C GLY A 179 -3.04 13.71 10.72
N LEU A 180 -3.45 13.77 11.98
CA LEU A 180 -4.19 14.88 12.61
C LEU A 180 -3.46 16.24 12.65
N GLU A 181 -2.23 16.35 12.14
CA GLU A 181 -1.44 17.59 12.11
C GLU A 181 -0.78 17.89 10.75
N GLY A 182 -1.21 17.25 9.66
CA GLY A 182 -0.61 17.47 8.32
C GLY A 182 0.84 17.00 8.18
N LYS A 183 1.46 16.47 9.24
CA LYS A 183 2.88 16.06 9.29
C LYS A 183 3.14 14.61 8.90
N SER A 184 2.12 13.75 8.79
CA SER A 184 2.30 12.37 8.32
C SER A 184 1.14 11.93 7.45
N THR A 185 1.42 11.59 6.19
CA THR A 185 0.54 10.76 5.39
C THR A 185 0.71 9.32 5.88
N GLN A 186 -0.14 8.88 6.80
CA GLN A 186 -0.21 7.48 7.18
C GLN A 186 -0.90 6.71 6.03
N ARG A 187 -0.36 5.55 5.69
CA ARG A 187 -0.97 4.71 4.65
C ARG A 187 -2.15 3.98 5.27
N SER A 188 -3.23 3.88 4.50
CA SER A 188 -4.46 3.24 4.96
C SER A 188 -4.88 2.17 3.97
N ILE A 189 -5.11 0.96 4.45
CA ILE A 189 -5.85 -0.03 3.70
C ILE A 189 -7.29 -0.02 4.19
N SER A 190 -8.24 0.13 3.28
CA SER A 190 -9.65 -0.11 3.61
C SER A 190 -10.00 -1.54 3.24
N LEU A 191 -10.36 -2.34 4.24
CA LEU A 191 -10.81 -3.73 4.12
C LEU A 191 -12.33 -3.77 3.99
N THR A 192 -12.81 -4.09 2.80
CA THR A 192 -14.26 -4.20 2.53
C THR A 192 -14.81 -5.52 3.04
N HIS A 193 -14.06 -6.61 2.87
CA HIS A 193 -14.29 -7.92 3.46
C HIS A 193 -13.03 -8.80 3.31
N GLY A 194 -12.95 -9.86 4.10
CA GLY A 194 -11.86 -10.84 4.05
C GLY A 194 -10.84 -10.63 5.15
N TRP A 195 -9.57 -10.94 4.86
CA TRP A 195 -8.51 -10.99 5.88
C TRP A 195 -7.21 -10.40 5.35
N VAL A 196 -6.63 -9.48 6.12
CA VAL A 196 -5.34 -8.86 5.87
C VAL A 196 -4.47 -9.04 7.10
N SER A 197 -3.30 -9.65 6.92
CA SER A 197 -2.23 -9.57 7.91
C SER A 197 -1.30 -8.43 7.52
N LEU A 198 -0.75 -7.73 8.51
CA LEU A 198 0.24 -6.69 8.26
C LEU A 198 1.37 -6.74 9.27
N SER A 199 2.57 -6.42 8.79
CA SER A 199 3.77 -6.27 9.60
C SER A 199 4.40 -4.92 9.28
N THR A 200 4.43 -4.03 10.27
CA THR A 200 5.00 -2.68 10.17
C THR A 200 6.50 -2.71 10.49
N ALA A 201 7.25 -1.82 9.84
CA ALA A 201 8.70 -1.70 10.05
C ALA A 201 9.03 -0.41 10.82
N ARG A 202 9.14 0.71 10.11
CA ARG A 202 9.60 2.01 10.66
C ARG A 202 8.49 3.03 10.92
N THR A 203 7.27 2.73 10.51
CA THR A 203 6.14 3.65 10.62
C THR A 203 4.90 2.87 11.02
N THR A 204 3.95 3.58 11.61
CA THR A 204 2.61 3.06 11.86
C THR A 204 1.84 2.89 10.54
N SER A 205 0.87 1.97 10.53
CA SER A 205 -0.02 1.72 9.40
C SER A 205 -1.46 1.59 9.88
N THR A 206 -2.42 1.95 9.03
CA THR A 206 -3.84 1.87 9.38
C THR A 206 -4.59 0.90 8.49
N VAL A 207 -5.51 0.14 9.10
CA VAL A 207 -6.48 -0.70 8.39
C VAL A 207 -7.88 -0.28 8.82
N ALA A 208 -8.65 0.26 7.90
CA ALA A 208 -10.03 0.64 8.13
C ALA A 208 -10.96 -0.50 7.70
N THR A 209 -11.99 -0.73 8.49
CA THR A 209 -13.18 -1.52 8.15
C THR A 209 -14.39 -0.58 8.20
N PRO A 210 -15.56 -0.95 7.67
CA PRO A 210 -16.73 -0.06 7.67
C PRO A 210 -17.13 0.51 9.03
N GLU A 211 -16.88 -0.20 10.13
CA GLU A 211 -17.33 0.20 11.48
C GLU A 211 -16.18 0.41 12.48
N ALA A 212 -14.93 0.21 12.07
CA ALA A 212 -13.78 0.38 12.94
C ALA A 212 -12.50 0.67 12.17
N LYS A 213 -11.61 1.46 12.76
CA LYS A 213 -10.26 1.73 12.28
C LYS A 213 -9.25 1.11 13.25
N ALA A 214 -8.30 0.36 12.69
CA ALA A 214 -7.15 -0.15 13.41
C ALA A 214 -5.91 0.64 13.01
N GLU A 215 -5.14 1.09 14.00
CA GLU A 215 -3.84 1.71 13.85
C GLU A 215 -2.79 0.77 14.45
N VAL A 216 -1.96 0.19 13.60
CA VAL A 216 -0.90 -0.73 13.97
C VAL A 216 0.37 0.08 14.15
N ASN A 217 0.94 0.03 15.36
CA ASN A 217 2.13 0.80 15.70
C ASN A 217 3.36 0.27 14.95
N GLU A 218 4.47 1.00 14.98
CA GLU A 218 5.73 0.55 14.36
C GLU A 218 6.24 -0.77 14.97
N GLY A 219 7.02 -1.53 14.20
CA GLY A 219 7.57 -2.83 14.64
C GLY A 219 6.54 -3.86 15.11
N SER A 220 5.29 -3.77 14.64
CA SER A 220 4.16 -4.58 15.12
C SER A 220 3.62 -5.48 14.02
N SER A 221 3.08 -6.64 14.41
CA SER A 221 2.41 -7.56 13.50
C SER A 221 0.97 -7.79 13.96
N ALA A 222 0.03 -7.68 13.05
CA ALA A 222 -1.39 -7.75 13.34
C ALA A 222 -2.17 -8.47 12.23
N LEU A 223 -3.39 -8.88 12.59
CA LEU A 223 -4.41 -9.40 11.69
C LEU A 223 -5.66 -8.55 11.82
N VAL A 224 -6.18 -8.12 10.67
CA VAL A 224 -7.48 -7.49 10.56
C VAL A 224 -8.35 -8.30 9.62
N ALA A 225 -9.52 -8.67 10.10
CA ALA A 225 -10.50 -9.44 9.35
C ALA A 225 -11.85 -8.77 9.42
N TYR A 226 -12.63 -8.87 8.36
CA TYR A 226 -13.97 -8.33 8.33
C TYR A 226 -14.91 -9.21 7.51
N ASP A 227 -15.98 -9.67 8.16
CA ASP A 227 -17.09 -10.37 7.52
C ASP A 227 -18.16 -9.34 7.18
N GLY A 228 -18.27 -8.99 5.89
CA GLY A 228 -19.22 -7.98 5.41
C GLY A 228 -20.68 -8.39 5.56
N THR A 229 -20.97 -9.69 5.48
CA THR A 229 -22.33 -10.23 5.62
C THR A 229 -22.81 -10.14 7.06
N ARG A 230 -21.94 -10.51 8.01
CA ARG A 230 -22.26 -10.47 9.45
C ARG A 230 -21.97 -9.11 10.09
N ARG A 231 -21.27 -8.22 9.39
CA ARG A 231 -20.74 -6.94 9.91
C ARG A 231 -19.90 -7.13 11.17
N VAL A 232 -19.05 -8.16 11.14
CA VAL A 232 -18.16 -8.54 12.25
C VAL A 232 -16.70 -8.36 11.86
N GLY A 233 -16.02 -7.47 12.57
CA GLY A 233 -14.58 -7.27 12.47
C GLY A 233 -13.82 -8.07 13.53
N ARG A 234 -12.65 -8.59 13.19
CA ARG A 234 -11.71 -9.17 14.17
C ARG A 234 -10.37 -8.48 14.02
N PHE A 235 -9.84 -8.02 15.14
CA PHE A 235 -8.59 -7.28 15.23
C PHE A 235 -7.70 -7.99 16.23
N ALA A 236 -6.58 -8.54 15.79
CA ALA A 236 -5.65 -9.29 16.61
C ALA A 236 -4.23 -8.75 16.46
N THR A 237 -3.53 -8.61 17.58
CA THR A 237 -2.11 -8.24 17.60
C THR A 237 -1.28 -9.48 17.91
N TYR A 238 -0.39 -9.85 17.02
CA TYR A 238 0.51 -11.00 17.20
C TYR A 238 1.82 -10.60 17.87
N SER A 239 2.33 -9.41 17.56
CA SER A 239 3.49 -8.79 18.21
C SER A 239 3.34 -7.27 18.21
N GLY A 240 4.00 -6.59 19.15
CA GLY A 240 3.90 -5.13 19.27
C GLY A 240 2.54 -4.69 19.79
N THR A 241 1.99 -3.61 19.22
CA THR A 241 0.73 -2.98 19.68
C THR A 241 -0.15 -2.49 18.55
N MET A 242 -1.45 -2.42 18.79
CA MET A 242 -2.45 -1.89 17.86
C MET A 242 -3.56 -1.16 18.60
N ASP A 243 -3.98 -0.01 18.12
CA ASP A 243 -5.12 0.73 18.64
C ASP A 243 -6.33 0.56 17.72
N VAL A 244 -7.46 0.11 18.27
CA VAL A 244 -8.70 -0.09 17.52
C VAL A 244 -9.74 0.92 18.03
N ALA A 245 -10.27 1.72 17.11
CA ALA A 245 -11.35 2.66 17.36
C ALA A 245 -12.57 2.28 16.54
N SER A 246 -13.73 2.12 17.17
CA SER A 246 -15.00 1.95 16.46
C SER A 246 -15.53 3.27 15.92
N SER A 247 -16.53 3.19 15.03
CA SER A 247 -17.27 4.34 14.50
C SER A 247 -17.97 5.19 15.57
N THR A 248 -18.19 4.66 16.78
CA THR A 248 -18.78 5.40 17.92
C THR A 248 -17.74 6.10 18.80
N GLY A 249 -16.45 5.93 18.51
CA GLY A 249 -15.36 6.46 19.32
C GLY A 249 -14.90 5.55 20.45
N GLN A 250 -15.54 4.39 20.68
CA GLN A 250 -15.03 3.39 21.62
C GLN A 250 -13.64 2.92 21.16
N ARG A 251 -12.66 2.94 22.08
CA ARG A 251 -11.28 2.53 21.80
C ARG A 251 -10.85 1.31 22.61
N ARG A 252 -9.97 0.51 22.02
CA ARG A 252 -9.26 -0.60 22.65
C ARG A 252 -7.81 -0.59 22.18
N ASN A 253 -6.87 -0.49 23.11
CA ASN A 253 -5.45 -0.70 22.85
C ASN A 253 -5.14 -2.20 22.98
N LEU A 254 -4.61 -2.85 21.96
CA LEU A 254 -4.23 -4.25 21.98
C LEU A 254 -2.72 -4.37 22.10
N ARG A 255 -2.30 -5.26 22.99
CA ARG A 255 -0.92 -5.72 23.15
C ARG A 255 -0.72 -7.06 22.45
N GLN A 256 0.52 -7.53 22.45
CA GLN A 256 0.87 -8.85 21.96
C GLN A 256 -0.09 -9.94 22.48
N LEU A 257 -0.53 -10.78 21.53
CA LEU A 257 -1.48 -11.88 21.75
C LEU A 257 -2.79 -11.44 22.38
N GLU A 258 -3.30 -10.28 21.97
CA GLU A 258 -4.65 -9.82 22.30
C GLU A 258 -5.48 -9.68 21.03
N GLN A 259 -6.79 -9.92 21.19
CA GLN A 259 -7.79 -9.73 20.15
C GLN A 259 -9.00 -8.98 20.71
N VAL A 260 -9.60 -8.17 19.86
CA VAL A 260 -10.92 -7.58 20.04
C VAL A 260 -11.79 -7.93 18.83
N VAL A 261 -13.09 -8.12 19.09
CA VAL A 261 -14.10 -8.34 18.04
C VAL A 261 -15.00 -7.11 18.00
N GLN A 262 -15.19 -6.58 16.79
CA GLN A 262 -16.21 -5.58 16.51
C GLN A 262 -17.48 -6.30 16.04
N THR A 263 -18.63 -5.95 16.62
CA THR A 263 -19.94 -6.43 16.18
C THR A 263 -20.88 -5.24 16.08
N GLY A 264 -21.38 -4.95 14.88
CA GLY A 264 -22.10 -3.70 14.63
C GLY A 264 -21.22 -2.48 14.91
N ARG A 265 -21.53 -1.68 15.92
CA ARG A 265 -20.75 -0.48 16.28
C ARG A 265 -19.94 -0.62 17.57
N ALA A 266 -20.04 -1.77 18.24
CA ALA A 266 -19.41 -2.01 19.53
C ALA A 266 -18.13 -2.84 19.39
N LEU A 267 -17.17 -2.59 20.28
CA LEU A 267 -15.98 -3.40 20.49
C LEU A 267 -16.16 -4.28 21.74
N SER A 268 -15.80 -5.55 21.62
CA SER A 268 -15.74 -6.48 22.74
C SER A 268 -14.66 -6.09 23.75
N GLU A 269 -14.67 -6.77 24.90
CA GLU A 269 -13.51 -6.82 25.78
C GLU A 269 -12.33 -7.53 25.09
N LYS A 270 -11.12 -7.23 25.57
CA LYS A 270 -9.90 -7.86 25.07
C LYS A 270 -9.88 -9.34 25.46
N ARG A 271 -9.50 -10.19 24.51
CA ARG A 271 -9.32 -11.63 24.74
C ARG A 271 -7.89 -12.02 24.42
N ARG A 272 -7.33 -12.91 25.23
CA ARG A 272 -5.99 -13.47 25.00
C ARG A 272 -6.01 -14.47 23.85
N LEU A 273 -4.98 -14.42 23.03
CA LEU A 273 -4.70 -15.39 21.98
C LEU A 273 -3.72 -16.45 22.52
N PRO A 274 -3.89 -17.73 22.14
CA PRO A 274 -2.82 -18.71 22.30
C PRO A 274 -1.55 -18.26 21.58
N ALA A 275 -0.38 -18.62 22.09
CA ALA A 275 0.87 -18.41 21.37
C ALA A 275 0.97 -19.32 20.13
N ALA A 276 1.85 -18.97 19.19
CA ALA A 276 2.19 -19.86 18.09
C ALA A 276 2.85 -21.15 18.64
N PRO A 277 2.39 -22.35 18.23
CA PRO A 277 3.08 -23.59 18.60
C PRO A 277 4.48 -23.62 18.01
N LEU A 278 5.43 -24.27 18.70
CA LEU A 278 6.78 -24.49 18.19
C LEU A 278 6.83 -25.80 17.39
N PRO A 279 7.02 -25.76 16.06
CA PRO A 279 7.26 -26.97 15.27
C PRO A 279 8.50 -27.70 15.76
N VAL A 280 8.47 -29.04 15.80
CA VAL A 280 9.57 -29.89 16.29
C VAL A 280 10.10 -30.78 15.17
N ASP A 281 9.24 -31.61 14.56
CA ASP A 281 9.59 -32.49 13.44
C ASP A 281 8.72 -32.22 12.20
N PRO A 282 9.24 -32.41 10.99
CA PRO A 282 10.63 -32.72 10.69
C PRO A 282 11.57 -31.54 10.99
N GLY A 283 12.84 -31.84 11.24
CA GLY A 283 13.91 -30.83 11.30
C GLY A 283 13.93 -29.95 10.05
N GLU A 284 14.49 -28.74 10.16
CA GLU A 284 14.56 -27.85 9.01
C GLU A 284 15.41 -28.48 7.89
N ASN A 285 14.92 -28.38 6.64
CA ASN A 285 15.60 -28.85 5.43
C ASN A 285 15.84 -30.37 5.38
N LEU A 286 15.02 -31.16 6.08
CA LEU A 286 14.98 -32.61 5.88
C LEU A 286 14.72 -32.94 4.40
N GLU A 287 15.53 -33.83 3.84
CA GLU A 287 15.30 -34.44 2.54
C GLU A 287 14.89 -35.90 2.74
N LEU A 288 13.79 -36.31 2.09
CA LEU A 288 13.25 -37.66 2.16
C LEU A 288 13.22 -38.26 0.75
N SER A 289 13.78 -39.46 0.58
CA SER A 289 13.56 -40.27 -0.61
C SER A 289 12.21 -40.99 -0.53
N MET A 290 11.44 -40.99 -1.62
CA MET A 290 10.20 -41.76 -1.71
C MET A 290 10.43 -43.29 -1.71
N ASP A 291 11.66 -43.76 -1.93
CA ASP A 291 11.98 -45.20 -1.87
C ASP A 291 12.05 -45.71 -0.43
N ASP A 292 12.62 -44.88 0.45
CA ASP A 292 12.84 -45.21 1.85
C ASP A 292 11.65 -44.82 2.73
N HIS A 293 10.83 -43.85 2.27
CA HIS A 293 9.78 -43.24 3.09
C HIS A 293 8.48 -43.04 2.30
N ASP A 294 7.39 -43.64 2.80
CA ASP A 294 6.03 -43.42 2.31
C ASP A 294 5.27 -42.34 3.11
N ARG A 295 5.83 -41.89 4.24
CA ARG A 295 5.19 -40.97 5.19
C ARG A 295 6.19 -40.10 5.92
N VAL A 296 5.72 -38.93 6.37
CA VAL A 296 6.45 -38.03 7.27
C VAL A 296 5.58 -37.66 8.46
N VAL A 297 6.17 -37.61 9.65
CA VAL A 297 5.50 -37.16 10.87
C VAL A 297 5.78 -35.67 11.08
N LEU A 298 4.72 -34.89 11.21
CA LEU A 298 4.74 -33.49 11.59
C LEU A 298 4.39 -33.40 13.08
N SER A 299 5.24 -32.77 13.89
CA SER A 299 5.04 -32.64 15.34
C SER A 299 5.33 -31.21 15.80
N TRP A 300 4.64 -30.75 16.85
CA TRP A 300 4.89 -29.44 17.50
C TRP A 300 4.65 -29.53 19.00
N GLN A 301 5.18 -28.56 19.74
CA GLN A 301 4.96 -28.46 21.17
C GLN A 301 3.52 -28.06 21.50
N PRO A 302 2.92 -28.63 22.56
CA PRO A 302 1.60 -28.21 23.02
C PRO A 302 1.63 -26.76 23.51
N VAL A 303 0.57 -26.01 23.23
CA VAL A 303 0.43 -24.61 23.68
C VAL A 303 -0.51 -24.55 24.89
N PRO A 304 -0.13 -23.92 26.01
CA PRO A 304 -1.01 -23.73 27.15
C PRO A 304 -2.33 -23.03 26.76
N GLY A 305 -3.45 -23.59 27.21
CA GLY A 305 -4.79 -23.07 26.90
C GLY A 305 -5.33 -23.44 25.50
N ALA A 306 -4.52 -24.11 24.66
CA ALA A 306 -4.99 -24.64 23.39
C ALA A 306 -5.79 -25.92 23.58
N LYS A 307 -6.89 -26.04 22.85
CA LYS A 307 -7.71 -27.26 22.75
C LYS A 307 -7.57 -27.94 21.40
N ARG A 308 -7.35 -27.15 20.35
CA ARG A 308 -7.29 -27.64 18.97
C ARG A 308 -6.15 -26.99 18.17
N TYR A 309 -5.72 -27.78 17.20
CA TYR A 309 -4.77 -27.66 16.11
C TYR A 309 -5.33 -27.11 14.79
N ALA A 310 -4.95 -25.92 14.33
CA ALA A 310 -4.98 -25.64 12.90
C ALA A 310 -3.67 -26.10 12.25
N LEU A 311 -3.75 -26.89 11.17
CA LEU A 311 -2.60 -27.39 10.40
C LEU A 311 -2.79 -27.07 8.94
N GLN A 312 -1.77 -26.43 8.36
CA GLN A 312 -1.68 -26.25 6.92
C GLN A 312 -0.42 -26.90 6.38
N VAL A 313 -0.57 -27.67 5.30
CA VAL A 313 0.52 -28.22 4.51
C VAL A 313 0.28 -27.85 3.06
N GLY A 314 1.25 -27.23 2.41
CA GLY A 314 1.15 -26.78 1.03
C GLY A 314 2.49 -26.84 0.30
N ARG A 315 2.47 -26.49 -0.99
CA ARG A 315 3.68 -26.40 -1.84
C ARG A 315 4.14 -24.97 -2.10
N ASN A 316 3.41 -23.99 -1.57
CA ASN A 316 3.71 -22.57 -1.76
C ASN A 316 3.71 -21.82 -0.42
N ARG A 317 4.50 -20.76 -0.38
CA ARG A 317 4.71 -19.91 0.80
C ARG A 317 3.49 -19.08 1.21
N LEU A 318 2.52 -18.89 0.32
CA LEU A 318 1.26 -18.20 0.60
C LEU A 318 0.20 -19.14 1.23
N PHE A 319 0.48 -20.45 1.30
CA PHE A 319 -0.47 -21.47 1.77
C PHE A 319 -1.83 -21.39 1.06
N VAL A 320 -1.77 -21.23 -0.26
CA VAL A 320 -2.91 -21.26 -1.18
C VAL A 320 -3.09 -22.69 -1.71
N ARG A 321 -4.34 -23.19 -1.79
CA ARG A 321 -4.65 -24.56 -2.28
C ARG A 321 -3.81 -25.63 -1.55
N ASN A 322 -3.95 -25.65 -0.23
CA ASN A 322 -3.20 -26.53 0.64
C ASN A 322 -3.56 -28.01 0.40
N ILE A 323 -2.56 -28.89 0.58
CA ILE A 323 -2.73 -30.35 0.59
C ILE A 323 -3.50 -30.76 1.85
N ILE A 324 -3.19 -30.12 2.97
CA ILE A 324 -3.92 -30.26 4.24
C ILE A 324 -4.32 -28.87 4.71
N ASP A 325 -5.59 -28.69 5.05
CA ASP A 325 -6.13 -27.50 5.72
C ASP A 325 -7.18 -27.96 6.72
N VAL A 326 -6.78 -28.12 7.98
CA VAL A 326 -7.62 -28.70 9.04
C VAL A 326 -7.53 -27.80 10.27
N GLU A 327 -8.66 -27.50 10.92
CA GLU A 327 -8.74 -26.57 12.05
C GLU A 327 -9.22 -27.20 13.37
N ASP A 328 -9.39 -28.51 13.44
CA ASP A 328 -10.02 -29.20 14.58
C ASP A 328 -9.17 -30.28 15.24
N ARG A 329 -7.87 -30.32 14.94
CA ARG A 329 -7.00 -31.44 15.35
C ARG A 329 -6.62 -31.37 16.84
N SER A 330 -6.94 -32.39 17.64
CA SER A 330 -6.62 -32.41 19.08
C SER A 330 -5.20 -32.87 19.43
N SER A 331 -4.63 -33.76 18.62
CA SER A 331 -3.26 -34.29 18.80
C SER A 331 -2.20 -33.23 18.49
N THR A 332 -1.01 -33.31 19.09
CA THR A 332 0.21 -32.58 18.67
C THR A 332 1.01 -33.30 17.57
N ARG A 333 0.47 -34.44 17.12
CA ARG A 333 0.85 -35.38 16.07
C ARG A 333 0.13 -35.16 14.73
N ALA A 334 0.78 -35.18 13.58
CA ALA A 334 0.12 -35.48 12.30
C ALA A 334 1.01 -36.32 11.39
N THR A 335 0.46 -37.36 10.76
CA THR A 335 1.19 -38.19 9.79
C THR A 335 0.71 -37.83 8.39
N LEU A 336 1.63 -37.40 7.54
CA LEU A 336 1.38 -37.08 6.14
C LEU A 336 1.91 -38.21 5.27
N GLY A 337 1.04 -38.84 4.48
CA GLY A 337 1.47 -39.75 3.42
C GLY A 337 2.09 -38.98 2.26
N LEU A 338 3.27 -39.38 1.82
CA LEU A 338 3.99 -38.75 0.73
C LEU A 338 3.43 -39.27 -0.60
N ARG A 339 2.74 -38.40 -1.35
CA ARG A 339 2.15 -38.73 -2.67
C ARG A 339 2.80 -37.99 -3.83
N GLY A 340 4.01 -37.46 -3.63
CA GLY A 340 4.77 -36.80 -4.67
C GLY A 340 6.03 -36.14 -4.13
N ASP A 341 6.91 -35.80 -5.05
CA ASP A 341 8.18 -35.11 -4.82
C ASP A 341 8.01 -33.59 -4.84
N GLY A 342 9.08 -32.91 -4.43
CA GLY A 342 9.22 -31.46 -4.40
C GLY A 342 9.32 -30.88 -2.99
N LEU A 343 9.17 -29.56 -2.91
CA LEU A 343 9.21 -28.82 -1.65
C LEU A 343 7.83 -28.79 -1.00
N PHE A 344 7.78 -29.13 0.29
CA PHE A 344 6.60 -29.00 1.12
C PHE A 344 6.85 -27.98 2.21
N LEU A 345 5.85 -27.15 2.48
CA LEU A 345 5.83 -26.20 3.56
C LEU A 345 4.67 -26.54 4.49
N TRP A 346 4.88 -26.38 5.79
CA TRP A 346 3.83 -26.59 6.76
C TRP A 346 3.91 -25.60 7.91
N ARG A 347 2.75 -25.29 8.49
CA ARG A 347 2.62 -24.41 9.65
C ARG A 347 1.45 -24.85 10.52
N VAL A 348 1.51 -24.50 11.80
CA VAL A 348 0.49 -24.87 12.79
C VAL A 348 0.09 -23.64 13.60
N ALA A 349 -1.18 -23.53 13.97
CA ALA A 349 -1.67 -22.50 14.90
C ALA A 349 -2.50 -23.13 16.01
N ALA A 350 -2.38 -22.63 17.22
CA ALA A 350 -3.19 -23.08 18.35
C ALA A 350 -4.56 -22.40 18.35
N ILE A 351 -5.59 -23.16 18.71
CA ILE A 351 -6.96 -22.70 18.90
C ILE A 351 -7.36 -22.97 20.34
N SER A 352 -7.76 -21.90 21.02
CA SER A 352 -8.27 -21.95 22.40
C SER A 352 -9.63 -22.64 22.50
N ASP A 353 -10.05 -22.95 23.71
CA ASP A 353 -11.37 -23.51 24.01
C ASP A 353 -12.52 -22.62 23.48
N GLY A 354 -12.38 -21.30 23.60
CA GLY A 354 -13.33 -20.32 23.06
C GLY A 354 -13.31 -20.17 21.54
N GLY A 355 -12.63 -21.06 20.81
CA GLY A 355 -12.53 -21.04 19.35
C GLY A 355 -11.67 -19.91 18.80
N VAL A 356 -10.88 -19.25 19.64
CA VAL A 356 -9.98 -18.16 19.21
C VAL A 356 -8.64 -18.73 18.79
N MET A 357 -8.26 -18.47 17.54
CA MET A 357 -7.02 -18.93 16.92
C MET A 357 -5.90 -17.91 17.14
N GLY A 358 -4.73 -18.39 17.55
CA GLY A 358 -3.51 -17.60 17.66
C GLY A 358 -2.77 -17.44 16.33
N PRO A 359 -1.57 -16.82 16.34
CA PRO A 359 -0.73 -16.75 15.15
C PRO A 359 -0.30 -18.13 14.66
N TRP A 360 -0.08 -18.23 13.35
CA TRP A 360 0.62 -19.37 12.77
C TRP A 360 2.08 -19.40 13.23
N SER A 361 2.63 -20.60 13.40
CA SER A 361 4.06 -20.81 13.58
C SER A 361 4.85 -20.32 12.37
N THR A 362 6.15 -20.09 12.56
CA THR A 362 7.09 -20.03 11.44
C THR A 362 6.91 -21.28 10.58
N ALA A 363 6.78 -21.08 9.27
CA ALA A 363 6.60 -22.18 8.34
C ALA A 363 7.89 -23.01 8.27
N ARG A 364 7.76 -24.32 8.50
CA ARG A 364 8.84 -25.27 8.28
C ARG A 364 8.77 -25.85 6.88
N ARG A 365 9.93 -26.29 6.37
CA ARG A 365 10.06 -26.88 5.05
C ARG A 365 10.79 -28.22 5.09
N PHE A 366 10.40 -29.13 4.22
CA PHE A 366 11.11 -30.37 3.92
C PHE A 366 10.98 -30.66 2.42
N ARG A 367 11.94 -31.41 1.87
CA ARG A 367 11.96 -31.80 0.46
C ARG A 367 11.75 -33.30 0.34
N VAL A 368 10.99 -33.70 -0.67
CA VAL A 368 10.84 -35.10 -1.05
C VAL A 368 11.43 -35.28 -2.44
N THR A 369 12.25 -36.29 -2.63
CA THR A 369 12.85 -36.65 -3.92
C THR A 369 12.30 -37.98 -4.40
N ARG A 370 12.14 -38.13 -5.72
CA ARG A 370 12.08 -39.46 -6.34
C ARG A 370 13.49 -39.84 -6.78
N PRO A 371 13.84 -41.13 -6.76
CA PRO A 371 15.04 -41.58 -7.45
C PRO A 371 14.95 -41.20 -8.93
N ALA A 372 16.10 -40.88 -9.52
CA ALA A 372 16.21 -40.88 -10.97
C ALA A 372 15.92 -42.32 -11.43
N ALA A 373 15.09 -42.49 -12.47
CA ALA A 373 14.96 -43.80 -13.10
C ALA A 373 16.38 -44.25 -13.47
N GLU A 374 16.80 -45.44 -13.00
CA GLU A 374 17.99 -46.09 -13.53
C GLU A 374 17.79 -46.15 -15.04
N VAL A 375 18.64 -45.43 -15.77
CA VAL A 375 18.79 -45.68 -17.19
C VAL A 375 19.39 -47.09 -17.21
N GLU A 376 18.58 -48.10 -17.51
CA GLU A 376 19.09 -49.41 -17.92
C GLU A 376 20.05 -49.10 -19.06
N ASP A 377 21.36 -49.23 -18.80
CA ASP A 377 22.36 -49.33 -19.86
C ASP A 377 21.95 -50.55 -20.67
N GLU A 378 21.24 -50.31 -21.78
CA GLU A 378 20.99 -51.32 -22.79
C GLU A 378 22.37 -51.92 -23.13
N PRO A 379 22.57 -53.24 -22.96
CA PRO A 379 23.87 -53.83 -23.26
C PRO A 379 24.17 -53.57 -24.73
N ILE A 380 25.27 -52.84 -24.99
CA ILE A 380 25.83 -52.67 -26.33
C ILE A 380 25.92 -54.07 -26.94
N PRO A 381 25.28 -54.37 -28.08
CA PRO A 381 25.40 -55.68 -28.70
C PRO A 381 26.89 -55.90 -29.02
N THR A 382 27.49 -56.86 -28.31
CA THR A 382 28.83 -57.34 -28.61
C THR A 382 28.81 -57.91 -30.02
N ALA A 383 29.53 -57.28 -30.94
CA ALA A 383 29.83 -57.84 -32.26
C ALA A 383 30.58 -59.16 -32.05
N GLY A 384 29.85 -60.27 -32.07
CA GLY A 384 30.37 -61.62 -32.10
C GLY A 384 30.67 -62.01 -33.55
N ASP A 385 31.92 -62.37 -33.77
CA ASP A 385 32.49 -63.14 -34.89
C ASP A 385 31.51 -63.79 -35.88
N GLU A 386 31.63 -63.41 -37.15
CA GLU A 386 31.57 -64.38 -38.25
C GLU A 386 32.80 -64.20 -39.15
N ALA A 387 33.83 -64.96 -38.83
CA ALA A 387 34.86 -65.36 -39.77
C ALA A 387 34.94 -66.90 -39.74
N ALA A 388 34.30 -67.58 -40.71
CA ALA A 388 34.73 -68.88 -41.25
C ALA A 388 33.76 -69.33 -42.37
N GLY A 389 34.28 -69.46 -43.58
CA GLY A 389 33.62 -70.00 -44.77
C GLY A 389 34.46 -69.80 -46.00
#